data_AF-D2HN11-F1
#
_entry.id   AF-D2HN11-F1
#
_cell.length_a   1.000
_cell.length_b   1.000
_cell.length_c   1.000
_cell.angle_alpha   90.00
_cell.angle_beta   90.00
_cell.angle_gamma   90.00
#
_symmetry.space_group_name_H-M   'P 1'
#
loop_
_entity.id
_entity.type
_entity.pdbx_description
1 polymer ?
#
loop_
_entity_poly.entity_id
_entity_poly.type
_entity_poly.pdbx_seq_one_letter_code
_entity_poly.pdbx_strand_id
1 'polypeptide(L)' 'PQVSVAFQDLAVRFTEEEWQLLGEGQRALYRDVMRENYETLRSL' A
#
# COMPACT_ATOMS: atom_id res chain seq x y z
N PRO A 1 -14.11 21.57 -8.32
CA PRO A 1 -13.88 20.84 -7.05
C PRO A 1 -12.54 20.09 -7.10
N GLN A 2 -11.65 20.30 -6.11
CA GLN A 2 -10.46 19.46 -5.96
C GLN A 2 -10.84 18.19 -5.22
N VAL A 3 -10.49 17.03 -5.78
CA VAL A 3 -10.62 15.74 -5.10
C VAL A 3 -9.33 15.52 -4.32
N SER A 4 -9.44 15.33 -3.00
CA SER A 4 -8.30 14.97 -2.14
C SER A 4 -8.05 13.48 -2.26
N VAL A 5 -6.80 13.08 -2.49
CA VAL A 5 -6.38 11.68 -2.46
C VAL A 5 -5.68 11.41 -1.13
N ALA A 6 -6.08 10.35 -0.44
CA ALA A 6 -5.46 9.90 0.80
C ALA A 6 -4.66 8.62 0.57
N PHE A 7 -3.75 8.32 1.49
CA PHE A 7 -2.99 7.05 1.47
C PHE A 7 -3.87 5.81 1.41
N GLN A 8 -5.04 5.90 2.04
CA GLN A 8 -6.00 4.82 2.12
C GLN A 8 -6.65 4.50 0.77
N ASP A 9 -6.62 5.45 -0.18
CA ASP A 9 -7.13 5.25 -1.54
C ASP A 9 -6.13 4.49 -2.42
N LEU A 10 -4.85 4.50 -2.05
CA LEU A 10 -3.77 3.79 -2.76
C LEU A 10 -3.32 2.51 -2.05
N ALA A 11 -3.60 2.40 -0.74
CA ALA A 11 -3.16 1.27 0.06
C ALA A 11 -3.98 0.01 -0.23
N VAL A 12 -3.28 -1.07 -0.59
CA VAL A 12 -3.86 -2.42 -0.56
C VAL A 12 -3.90 -2.87 0.89
N ARG A 13 -4.98 -3.54 1.30
CA ARG A 13 -5.10 -4.11 2.64
C ARG A 13 -5.29 -5.61 2.52
N PHE A 14 -4.58 -6.33 3.38
CA PHE A 14 -4.77 -7.75 3.60
C PHE A 14 -5.38 -7.95 5.00
N THR A 15 -6.25 -8.93 5.15
CA THR A 15 -6.58 -9.46 6.48
C THR A 15 -5.37 -10.18 7.08
N GLU A 16 -5.43 -10.52 8.36
CA GLU A 16 -4.36 -11.31 8.99
C GLU A 16 -4.21 -12.67 8.31
N GLU A 17 -5.32 -13.33 7.97
CA GLU A 17 -5.33 -14.63 7.29
C GLU A 17 -4.70 -14.53 5.89
N GLU A 18 -5.08 -13.51 5.11
CA GLU A 18 -4.50 -13.27 3.78
C GLU A 18 -3.00 -12.96 3.88
N TRP A 19 -2.59 -12.17 4.88
CA TRP A 19 -1.19 -11.86 5.12
C TRP A 19 -0.35 -13.10 5.45
N GLN A 20 -0.91 -14.06 6.21
CA GLN A 20 -0.25 -15.32 6.51
C GLN A 20 -0.03 -16.18 5.26
N LEU A 21 -0.92 -16.08 4.26
CA LEU A 21 -0.79 -16.81 2.99
C LEU A 21 0.26 -16.21 2.05
N LEU A 22 0.69 -14.97 2.27
CA LEU A 22 1.72 -14.34 1.45
C LEU A 22 3.09 -14.97 1.69
N GLY A 23 3.78 -15.32 0.61
CA GLY A 23 5.19 -15.69 0.64
C GLY A 23 6.09 -14.50 0.98
N GLU A 24 7.33 -14.75 1.39
CA GLU A 24 8.30 -13.71 1.78
C GLU A 24 8.48 -12.65 0.68
N GLY A 25 8.58 -13.06 -0.59
CA GLY A 25 8.71 -12.15 -1.73
C GLY A 25 7.48 -11.25 -1.93
N GLN A 26 6.28 -11.78 -1.70
CA GLN A 26 5.05 -10.98 -1.80
C GLN A 26 4.94 -9.98 -0.65
N ARG A 27 5.34 -10.37 0.57
CA ARG A 27 5.41 -9.44 1.72
C ARG A 27 6.46 -8.35 1.50
N ALA A 28 7.58 -8.66 0.86
CA ALA A 28 8.58 -7.67 0.49
C ALA A 28 8.01 -6.68 -0.54
N LEU A 29 7.43 -7.19 -1.63
CA LEU A 29 6.80 -6.37 -2.66
C LEU A 29 5.70 -5.47 -2.09
N TYR A 30 4.85 -5.98 -1.19
CA TYR A 30 3.84 -5.18 -0.51
C TYR A 30 4.45 -3.97 0.23
N ARG A 31 5.54 -4.17 0.98
CA ARG A 31 6.20 -3.08 1.71
C ARG A 31 6.77 -2.03 0.75
N ASP A 32 7.35 -2.48 -0.35
CA ASP A 32 7.94 -1.59 -1.36
C ASP A 32 6.85 -0.75 -2.05
N VAL A 33 5.75 -1.39 -2.50
CA VAL A 33 4.62 -0.70 -3.12
C VAL A 33 3.95 0.28 -2.14
N MET A 34 3.73 -0.11 -0.89
CA MET A 34 3.15 0.81 0.12
C MET A 34 4.07 2.00 0.41
N ARG A 35 5.38 1.81 0.36
CA ARG A 35 6.35 2.91 0.49
C ARG A 35 6.27 3.86 -0.70
N GLU A 36 6.27 3.34 -1.92
CA GLU A 36 6.14 4.15 -3.14
C GLU A 36 4.82 4.93 -3.17
N ASN A 37 3.71 4.33 -2.72
CA ASN A 37 2.43 5.01 -2.59
C ASN A 37 2.49 6.18 -1.62
N TYR A 38 3.18 6.02 -0.48
CA TYR A 38 3.34 7.09 0.50
C TYR A 38 4.18 8.24 -0.06
N GLU A 39 5.30 7.92 -0.72
CA GLU A 39 6.20 8.90 -1.33
C GLU A 39 5.52 9.67 -2.48
N THR A 40 4.70 8.98 -3.26
CA THR A 40 3.87 9.59 -4.32
C THR A 40 2.90 10.59 -3.72
N LEU A 41 2.16 10.21 -2.67
CA LEU A 41 1.21 11.11 -2.01
C LEU A 41 1.86 12.30 -1.32
N ARG A 42 3.06 12.12 -0.77
CA ARG A 42 3.83 13.23 -0.20
C ARG A 42 4.28 14.25 -1.27
N SER A 43 4.32 13.82 -2.54
CA SER A 43 4.81 14.62 -3.67
C SER A 43 3.68 15.29 -4.47
N LEU A 44 2.42 15.03 -4.13
CA LEU A 44 1.22 15.63 -4.73
C LEU A 44 0.76 16.86 -3.93
#